data_AF-A0A7X7DQ84-F1
#
_entry.id   AF-A0A7X7DQ84-F1
#
_cell.length_a   1.000
_cell.length_b   1.000
_cell.length_c   1.000
_cell.angle_alpha   90.00
_cell.angle_beta   90.00
_cell.angle_gamma   90.00
#
_symmetry.space_group_name_H-M   'P 1'
#
loop_
_entity.id
_entity.type
_entity.pdbx_description
1 polymer ?
#
loop_
_entity_poly.entity_id
_entity_poly.type
_entity_poly.pdbx_seq_one_letter_code
_entity_poly.pdbx_strand_id
1 'polypeptide(L)'
;MISLIVNITTSEVVNKEHYYRKPTKKEIVTAVFSLNMENLRNCQSCNNVGTDSNDSTIGQYLAGFLSYFADSSGVNYLDIECTALKFNKSRCTSINDIPVWQVDFNICRKKISENEVWCWGLRFQMNRSLQVIKSSLICIGSG
;
A
#
# COMPACT_ATOMS: atom_id res chain seq x y z
N MET A 1 -25.45 24.13 -55.79
CA MET A 1 -25.74 23.49 -54.48
C MET A 1 -24.73 22.37 -54.32
N ILE A 2 -23.63 22.60 -53.59
CA ILE A 2 -22.51 21.66 -53.45
C ILE A 2 -22.65 20.99 -52.08
N SER A 3 -22.90 19.68 -52.07
CA SER A 3 -22.87 18.88 -50.83
C SER A 3 -21.42 18.54 -50.48
N LEU A 4 -20.92 19.10 -49.37
CA LEU A 4 -19.73 18.60 -48.72
C LEU A 4 -20.08 17.35 -47.92
N ILE A 5 -19.57 16.20 -48.36
CA ILE A 5 -19.50 14.99 -47.54
C ILE A 5 -18.25 15.15 -46.67
N VAL A 6 -18.44 15.44 -45.39
CA VAL A 6 -17.37 15.42 -44.39
C VAL A 6 -17.18 13.99 -43.94
N ASN A 7 -16.19 13.30 -44.51
CA ASN A 7 -15.70 12.03 -44.00
C ASN A 7 -14.96 12.27 -42.68
N ILE A 8 -15.62 12.02 -41.55
CA ILE A 8 -14.96 11.98 -40.25
C ILE A 8 -14.31 10.60 -40.12
N THR A 9 -13.02 10.53 -40.46
CA THR A 9 -12.19 9.37 -40.16
C THR A 9 -12.04 9.22 -38.65
N THR A 10 -12.68 8.19 -38.11
CA THR A 10 -12.45 7.63 -36.77
C THR A 10 -11.05 7.05 -36.70
N SER A 11 -10.06 7.86 -36.38
CA SER A 11 -8.71 7.35 -36.11
C SER A 11 -7.94 8.30 -35.21
N GLU A 12 -8.35 8.37 -33.95
CA GLU A 12 -7.47 8.79 -32.84
C GLU A 12 -8.14 8.34 -31.53
N VAL A 13 -8.14 7.02 -31.32
CA VAL A 13 -8.27 6.47 -29.98
C VAL A 13 -6.97 6.85 -29.26
N VAL A 14 -6.94 8.07 -28.71
CA VAL A 14 -5.90 8.51 -27.81
C VAL A 14 -5.89 7.52 -26.66
N ASN A 15 -4.87 6.67 -26.61
CA ASN A 15 -4.49 5.88 -25.45
C ASN A 15 -4.16 6.86 -24.32
N LYS A 16 -5.19 7.38 -23.65
CA LYS A 16 -5.04 8.00 -22.34
C LYS A 16 -4.76 6.85 -21.39
N GLU A 17 -3.49 6.56 -21.16
CA GLU A 17 -3.06 5.96 -19.90
C GLU A 17 -3.73 6.80 -18.80
N HIS A 18 -4.77 6.24 -18.17
CA HIS A 18 -5.47 6.91 -17.09
C HIS A 18 -4.51 6.93 -15.89
N TYR A 19 -3.69 7.97 -15.80
CA TYR A 19 -2.87 8.25 -14.62
C TYR A 19 -3.80 8.67 -13.49
N TYR A 20 -4.15 7.72 -12.63
CA TYR A 20 -4.81 8.02 -11.36
C TYR A 20 -3.87 8.88 -10.51
N ARG A 21 -4.43 9.74 -9.65
CA ARG A 21 -3.59 10.52 -8.72
C ARG A 21 -2.92 9.57 -7.74
N LYS A 22 -1.59 9.71 -7.60
CA LYS A 22 -0.81 9.00 -6.59
C LYS A 22 -1.31 9.36 -5.17
N PRO A 23 -1.51 8.38 -4.27
CA PRO A 23 -1.84 8.64 -2.87
C PRO A 23 -0.75 9.50 -2.21
N THR A 24 -1.15 10.44 -1.37
CA THR A 24 -0.21 11.16 -0.49
C THR A 24 0.22 10.26 0.66
N LYS A 25 1.35 10.58 1.31
CA LYS A 25 1.81 9.88 2.51
C LYS A 25 0.75 9.88 3.62
N LYS A 26 0.04 11.01 3.81
CA LYS A 26 -1.05 11.11 4.79
C LYS A 26 -2.18 10.13 4.48
N GLU A 27 -2.59 10.03 3.22
CA GLU A 27 -3.64 9.08 2.80
C GLU A 27 -3.22 7.63 2.99
N ILE A 28 -1.96 7.31 2.72
CA ILE A 28 -1.40 5.99 2.99
C ILE A 28 -1.43 5.69 4.49
N VAL A 29 -0.98 6.61 5.34
CA VAL A 29 -1.01 6.44 6.80
C VAL A 29 -2.45 6.25 7.30
N THR A 30 -3.41 7.04 6.80
CA THR A 30 -4.83 6.87 7.12
C THR A 30 -5.33 5.49 6.70
N ALA A 31 -4.96 5.03 5.51
CA ALA A 31 -5.32 3.72 5.02
C ALA A 31 -4.74 2.60 5.90
N VAL A 32 -3.49 2.73 6.36
CA VAL A 32 -2.87 1.79 7.31
C VAL A 32 -3.63 1.76 8.64
N PHE A 33 -3.98 2.92 9.20
CA PHE A 33 -4.76 2.95 10.44
C PHE A 33 -6.16 2.34 10.29
N SER A 34 -6.75 2.37 9.09
CA SER A 34 -8.04 1.71 8.83
C SER A 34 -7.97 0.17 8.94
N LEU A 35 -6.76 -0.42 8.93
CA LEU A 35 -6.53 -1.86 9.05
C LEU A 35 -6.41 -2.33 10.50
N ASN A 36 -6.53 -1.44 11.50
CA ASN A 36 -6.15 -1.75 12.88
C ASN A 36 -6.84 -3.01 13.46
N MET A 37 -8.08 -3.30 13.07
CA MET A 37 -8.84 -4.48 13.53
C MET A 37 -8.69 -5.72 12.62
N GLU A 38 -7.94 -5.63 11.52
CA GLU A 38 -7.77 -6.76 10.61
C GLU A 38 -6.97 -7.88 11.28
N ASN A 39 -7.52 -9.09 11.25
CA ASN A 39 -6.90 -10.24 11.89
C ASN A 39 -5.65 -10.70 11.10
N LEU A 40 -4.53 -10.86 11.80
CA LEU A 40 -3.27 -11.31 11.20
C LEU A 40 -3.39 -12.69 10.53
N ARG A 41 -4.21 -13.58 11.09
CA ARG A 41 -4.45 -14.93 10.55
C ARG A 41 -5.17 -14.94 9.21
N ASN A 42 -5.87 -13.86 8.87
CA ASN A 42 -6.56 -13.73 7.58
C ASN A 42 -5.60 -13.28 6.45
N CYS A 43 -4.39 -12.86 6.80
CA CYS A 43 -3.36 -12.45 5.86
C CYS A 43 -2.30 -13.55 5.77
N GLN A 44 -2.18 -14.21 4.61
CA GLN A 44 -1.39 -15.44 4.45
C GLN A 44 0.07 -15.31 4.90
N SER A 45 0.69 -14.14 4.69
CA SER A 45 2.07 -13.85 5.08
C SER A 45 2.21 -13.18 6.45
N CYS A 46 1.11 -12.94 7.15
CA CYS A 46 1.10 -12.40 8.51
C CYS A 46 0.70 -13.43 9.57
N ASN A 47 0.61 -14.71 9.21
CA ASN A 47 0.28 -15.71 10.21
C ASN A 47 1.46 -15.92 11.18
N ASN A 48 1.21 -15.80 12.48
CA ASN A 48 2.21 -15.86 13.56
C ASN A 48 3.32 -14.78 13.47
N VAL A 49 3.04 -13.65 12.81
CA VAL A 49 3.93 -12.49 12.84
C VAL A 49 3.47 -11.54 13.94
N GLY A 50 4.40 -10.91 14.65
CA GLY A 50 4.08 -10.12 15.82
C GLY A 50 5.36 -9.71 16.53
N THR A 51 5.28 -8.64 17.30
CA THR A 51 6.30 -8.35 18.32
C THR A 51 6.04 -9.14 19.59
N ASP A 52 4.80 -9.57 19.81
CA ASP A 52 4.36 -10.44 20.88
C ASP A 52 3.57 -11.64 20.33
N SER A 53 3.70 -12.79 20.97
CA SER A 53 2.91 -14.00 20.69
C SER A 53 1.39 -13.82 20.76
N ASN A 54 0.93 -12.77 21.46
CA ASN A 54 -0.48 -12.44 21.62
C ASN A 54 -0.99 -11.43 20.57
N ASP A 55 -0.12 -10.92 19.69
CA ASP A 55 -0.55 -10.04 18.60
C ASP A 55 -1.50 -10.81 17.68
N SER A 56 -2.71 -10.29 17.53
CA SER A 56 -3.79 -10.93 16.76
C SER A 56 -4.32 -10.07 15.62
N THR A 57 -3.96 -8.78 15.61
CA THR A 57 -4.42 -7.78 14.65
C THR A 57 -3.26 -6.99 14.05
N ILE A 58 -3.46 -6.44 12.86
CA ILE A 58 -2.50 -5.53 12.20
C ILE A 58 -2.19 -4.33 13.10
N GLY A 59 -3.19 -3.82 13.84
CA GLY A 59 -2.97 -2.71 14.78
C GLY A 59 -1.99 -3.06 15.89
N GLN A 60 -2.14 -4.25 16.51
CA GLN A 60 -1.22 -4.73 17.55
C GLN A 60 0.20 -4.97 17.00
N TYR A 61 0.30 -5.64 15.85
CA TYR A 61 1.56 -5.84 15.13
C TYR A 61 2.30 -4.53 14.88
N LEU A 62 1.61 -3.51 14.34
CA LEU A 62 2.21 -2.20 14.10
C LEU A 62 2.53 -1.45 15.38
N ALA A 63 1.70 -1.56 16.42
CA ALA A 63 1.92 -0.91 17.70
C ALA A 63 3.22 -1.37 18.36
N GLY A 64 3.55 -2.66 18.23
CA GLY A 64 4.82 -3.22 18.67
C GLY A 64 6.04 -2.53 18.05
N PHE A 65 6.05 -2.35 16.73
CA PHE A 65 7.17 -1.66 16.07
C PHE A 65 7.15 -0.14 16.33
N LEU A 66 5.97 0.46 16.41
CA LEU A 66 5.83 1.87 16.76
C LEU A 66 6.27 2.16 18.19
N SER A 67 6.22 1.19 19.11
CA SER A 67 6.69 1.40 20.49
C SER A 67 8.19 1.73 20.54
N TYR A 68 8.97 1.32 19.54
CA TYR A 68 10.39 1.71 19.43
C TYR A 68 10.58 3.22 19.21
N PHE A 69 9.55 3.96 18.77
CA PHE A 69 9.60 5.42 18.69
C PHE A 69 9.58 6.08 20.07
N ALA A 70 9.18 5.36 21.12
CA ALA A 70 9.24 5.86 22.50
C ALA A 70 10.65 5.74 23.12
N ASP A 71 11.58 5.05 22.45
CA ASP A 71 12.98 4.99 22.89
C ASP A 71 13.66 6.33 22.60
N SER A 72 14.38 6.88 23.59
CA SER A 72 15.16 8.11 23.44
C SER A 72 16.43 7.94 22.61
N SER A 73 16.77 6.71 22.23
CA SER A 73 17.97 6.36 21.48
C SER A 73 17.66 5.93 20.05
N GLY A 74 18.46 6.46 19.10
CA GLY A 74 18.31 6.16 17.68
C GLY A 74 17.51 7.20 16.91
N VAL A 75 17.37 6.94 15.61
CA VAL A 75 16.52 7.69 14.68
C VAL A 75 15.47 6.72 14.18
N ASN A 76 14.22 7.06 14.43
CA ASN A 76 13.06 6.31 13.98
C ASN A 76 12.35 7.11 12.88
N TYR A 77 11.93 6.45 11.80
CA TYR A 77 11.24 7.12 10.70
C TYR A 77 10.29 6.17 9.97
N LEU A 78 9.32 6.74 9.28
CA LEU A 78 8.46 6.00 8.36
C LEU A 78 9.04 6.10 6.95
N ASP A 79 9.33 4.96 6.36
CA ASP A 79 9.64 4.85 4.94
C ASP A 79 8.40 4.37 4.19
N ILE A 80 7.93 5.19 3.25
CA ILE A 80 6.67 4.95 2.54
C ILE A 80 6.92 5.07 1.05
N GLU A 81 6.91 3.93 0.39
CA GLU A 81 7.00 3.84 -1.06
C GLU A 81 5.63 3.54 -1.66
N CYS A 82 5.37 4.13 -2.83
CA CYS A 82 4.15 3.87 -3.56
C CYS A 82 4.44 3.86 -5.06
N THR A 83 4.10 2.73 -5.69
CA THR A 83 4.42 2.43 -7.08
C THR A 83 3.14 2.17 -7.85
N ALA A 84 3.03 2.76 -9.04
CA ALA A 84 1.90 2.50 -9.93
C ALA A 84 1.95 1.06 -10.45
N LEU A 85 0.83 0.36 -10.38
CA LEU A 85 0.68 -0.98 -10.95
C LEU A 85 0.21 -0.86 -12.39
N LYS A 86 0.80 -1.67 -13.27
CA LYS A 86 0.33 -1.78 -14.65
C LYS A 86 -1.06 -2.41 -14.65
N PHE A 87 -2.03 -1.69 -15.20
CA PHE A 87 -3.40 -2.15 -15.25
C PHE A 87 -3.55 -3.34 -16.19
N ASN A 88 -3.98 -4.49 -15.67
CA ASN A 88 -4.41 -5.62 -16.49
C ASN A 88 -5.95 -5.75 -16.43
N LYS A 89 -6.62 -5.22 -17.45
CA LYS A 89 -8.08 -5.15 -17.59
C LYS A 89 -8.76 -6.52 -17.56
N SER A 90 -8.04 -7.61 -17.80
CA SER A 90 -8.59 -8.96 -17.98
C SER A 90 -9.00 -9.68 -16.69
N ARG A 91 -8.72 -9.15 -15.49
CA ARG A 91 -8.88 -9.90 -14.23
C ARG A 91 -9.81 -9.30 -13.18
N CYS A 92 -10.44 -8.16 -13.43
CA CYS A 92 -11.25 -7.47 -12.41
C CYS A 92 -12.74 -7.48 -12.78
N THR A 93 -13.58 -7.96 -11.86
CA THR A 93 -15.05 -8.01 -12.00
C THR A 93 -15.72 -6.69 -11.60
N SER A 94 -15.03 -5.84 -10.83
CA SER A 94 -15.51 -4.53 -10.38
C SER A 94 -14.42 -3.47 -10.51
N ILE A 95 -14.83 -2.23 -10.77
CA ILE A 95 -13.93 -1.07 -10.88
C ILE A 95 -13.22 -0.75 -9.55
N ASN A 96 -13.81 -1.16 -8.42
CA ASN A 96 -13.30 -0.95 -7.08
C ASN A 96 -12.27 -2.00 -6.65
N ASP A 97 -12.20 -3.15 -7.35
CA ASP A 97 -11.23 -4.22 -7.04
C ASP A 97 -9.98 -4.11 -7.91
N ILE A 98 -9.89 -3.08 -8.76
CA ILE A 98 -8.74 -2.85 -9.62
C ILE A 98 -7.61 -2.29 -8.75
N PRO A 99 -6.51 -3.03 -8.53
CA PRO A 99 -5.34 -2.49 -7.87
C PRO A 99 -4.67 -1.48 -8.81
N VAL A 100 -4.37 -0.30 -8.28
CA VAL A 100 -3.70 0.78 -9.02
C VAL A 100 -2.35 1.11 -8.40
N TRP A 101 -2.23 0.96 -7.08
CA TRP A 101 -1.02 1.28 -6.35
C TRP A 101 -0.57 0.07 -5.55
N GLN A 102 0.72 -0.21 -5.57
CA GLN A 102 1.39 -1.00 -4.53
C GLN A 102 2.03 -0.02 -3.56
N VAL A 103 1.86 -0.28 -2.27
CA VAL A 103 2.39 0.52 -1.18
C VAL A 103 3.24 -0.37 -0.30
N ASP A 104 4.45 0.10 -0.01
CA ASP A 104 5.30 -0.43 1.04
C ASP A 104 5.35 0.60 2.16
N PHE A 105 4.78 0.24 3.31
CA PHE A 105 4.74 1.06 4.51
C PHE A 105 5.65 0.44 5.55
N ASN A 106 6.80 1.06 5.77
CA ASN A 106 7.84 0.56 6.67
C ASN A 106 8.05 1.51 7.85
N ILE A 107 8.12 0.92 9.03
CA ILE A 107 8.55 1.52 10.29
C ILE A 107 10.02 1.15 10.43
N CYS A 108 10.90 2.13 10.29
CA CYS A 108 12.34 1.92 10.30
C CYS A 108 12.98 2.50 11.56
N ARG A 109 13.98 1.78 12.07
CA ARG A 109 14.81 2.15 13.19
C ARG A 109 16.28 2.08 12.80
N LYS A 110 17.01 3.13 13.13
CA LYS A 110 18.48 3.18 13.08
C LYS A 110 19.02 3.58 14.44
N LYS A 111 19.71 2.70 15.16
CA LYS A 111 20.40 3.08 16.39
C LYS A 111 21.64 3.89 16.07
N ILE A 112 21.97 4.89 16.90
CA ILE A 112 23.14 5.77 16.68
C ILE A 112 24.46 4.97 16.76
N SER A 113 24.51 3.94 17.60
CA SER A 113 25.68 3.08 17.79
C SER A 113 25.84 1.98 16.75
N GLU A 114 24.85 1.80 15.86
CA GLU A 114 24.81 0.70 14.89
C GLU A 114 24.74 1.27 13.47
N ASN A 115 25.44 0.65 12.53
CA ASN A 115 25.36 1.03 11.10
C ASN A 115 24.19 0.34 10.38
N GLU A 116 23.41 -0.46 11.10
CA GLU A 116 22.30 -1.24 10.55
C GLU A 116 20.98 -0.50 10.69
N VAL A 117 20.13 -0.64 9.66
CA VAL A 117 18.77 -0.12 9.62
C VAL A 117 17.84 -1.30 9.61
N TRP A 118 16.95 -1.36 10.59
CA TRP A 118 15.92 -2.37 10.69
C TRP A 118 14.58 -1.77 10.28
N CYS A 119 13.86 -2.44 9.40
CA CYS A 119 12.56 -1.97 8.91
C CYS A 119 11.53 -3.10 8.95
N TRP A 120 10.35 -2.79 9.47
CA TRP A 120 9.21 -3.70 9.56
C TRP A 120 7.96 -2.99 9.07
N GLY A 121 6.96 -3.73 8.61
CA GLY A 121 5.71 -3.07 8.23
C GLY A 121 4.82 -3.90 7.34
N LEU A 122 4.20 -3.23 6.37
CA LEU A 122 3.16 -3.80 5.51
C LEU A 122 3.44 -3.47 4.04
N ARG A 123 3.22 -4.45 3.18
CA ARG A 123 3.02 -4.28 1.74
C ARG A 123 1.56 -4.55 1.41
N PHE A 124 0.94 -3.68 0.63
CA PHE A 124 -0.45 -3.85 0.21
C PHE A 124 -0.75 -3.10 -1.08
N GLN A 125 -1.91 -3.40 -1.67
CA GLN A 125 -2.42 -2.72 -2.85
C GLN A 125 -3.58 -1.80 -2.48
N MET A 126 -3.67 -0.67 -3.19
CA MET A 126 -4.79 0.27 -3.08
C MET A 126 -5.52 0.40 -4.42
N ASN A 127 -6.83 0.56 -4.34
CA ASN A 127 -7.68 0.82 -5.50
C ASN A 127 -7.73 2.33 -5.84
N ARG A 128 -8.54 2.67 -6.84
CA ARG A 128 -8.74 4.06 -7.32
C ARG A 128 -9.35 4.99 -6.27
N SER A 129 -10.13 4.41 -5.36
CA SER A 129 -10.78 5.12 -4.25
C SER A 129 -9.87 5.25 -3.03
N LEU A 130 -8.58 4.92 -3.16
CA LEU A 130 -7.59 4.93 -2.09
C LEU A 130 -7.95 4.00 -0.92
N GLN A 131 -8.68 2.93 -1.19
CA GLN A 131 -8.99 1.89 -0.21
C GLN A 131 -8.01 0.73 -0.35
N VAL A 132 -7.63 0.13 0.77
CA VAL A 132 -6.76 -1.04 0.80
C VAL A 132 -7.51 -2.28 0.30
N ILE A 133 -6.90 -3.02 -0.60
CA ILE A 133 -7.37 -4.35 -1.01
C ILE A 133 -6.82 -5.35 0.01
N LYS A 134 -7.65 -5.71 1.00
CA LYS A 134 -7.21 -6.49 2.18
C LYS A 134 -6.55 -7.82 1.85
N SER A 135 -7.01 -8.51 0.79
CA SER A 135 -6.41 -9.78 0.34
C SER A 135 -4.98 -9.64 -0.20
N SER A 136 -4.51 -8.41 -0.43
CA SER A 136 -3.14 -8.14 -0.89
C SER A 136 -2.16 -7.82 0.25
N LEU A 137 -2.63 -7.85 1.51
CA LEU A 137 -1.82 -7.52 2.67
C LEU A 137 -0.69 -8.54 2.89
N ILE A 138 0.51 -8.01 3.06
CA ILE A 138 1.72 -8.75 3.37
C ILE A 138 2.46 -8.07 4.52
N CYS A 139 2.89 -8.84 5.52
CA CYS A 139 3.75 -8.36 6.58
C CYS A 139 5.23 -8.44 6.17
N ILE A 140 5.99 -7.40 6.47
CA ILE A 140 7.41 -7.26 6.12
C ILE A 140 8.25 -7.29 7.40
N GLY A 141 9.37 -8.02 7.37
CA GLY A 141 10.37 -8.02 8.46
C GLY A 141 10.02 -8.95 9.63
N SER A 142 9.01 -9.80 9.48
CA SER A 142 8.53 -10.71 10.52
C SER A 142 9.38 -11.98 10.73
N GLY A 143 10.68 -11.90 10.47
CA GLY A 143 11.63 -13.02 10.57
C GLY A 143 12.52 -12.89 11.79
#